data_AF-A0A8J7D5J0-F1
#
_entry.id   AF-A0A8J7D5J0-F1
#
_cell.length_a   1.000
_cell.length_b   1.000
_cell.length_c   1.000
_cell.angle_alpha   90.00
_cell.angle_beta   90.00
_cell.angle_gamma   90.00
#
_symmetry.space_group_name_H-M   'P 1'
#
loop_
_entity.id
_entity.type
_entity.pdbx_description
1 polymer ?
#
loop_
_entity_poly.entity_id
_entity_poly.type
_entity_poly.pdbx_seq_one_letter_code
_entity_poly.pdbx_strand_id
1 'polypeptide(L)'
;MTTKIAFGDFLSNWYNQAIFGYIKNHPQYEKMLENRLQNNPQELDKSLRFMGTGCQPNLWSKLPANTISILLVAGEYDEKFVYVNTEMAKVCQLAQLKIVDNAGHNIHFENTLAFVQILRDFFNSSNPL
;
A
#
# COMPACT_ATOMS: atom_id res chain seq x y z
N MET A 1 25.54 -3.86 17.78
CA MET A 1 24.57 -2.98 18.48
C MET A 1 24.29 -1.70 17.71
N THR A 2 25.29 -1.07 17.08
CA THR A 2 25.18 0.19 16.33
C THR A 2 24.21 0.17 15.13
N THR A 3 24.09 -0.96 14.44
CA THR A 3 23.21 -1.10 13.26
C THR A 3 21.72 -1.12 13.58
N LYS A 4 21.33 -1.66 14.75
CA LYS A 4 19.90 -1.76 15.14
C LYS A 4 19.34 -0.43 15.60
N ILE A 5 20.14 0.37 16.31
CA ILE A 5 19.77 1.74 16.71
C ILE A 5 19.61 2.61 15.45
N ALA A 6 20.61 2.59 14.55
CA ALA A 6 20.54 3.36 13.30
C ALA A 6 19.33 2.98 12.42
N PHE A 7 18.95 1.70 12.39
CA PHE A 7 17.76 1.27 11.65
C PHE A 7 16.45 1.72 12.32
N GLY A 8 16.38 1.74 13.65
CA GLY A 8 15.25 2.31 14.38
C GLY A 8 15.05 3.80 14.09
N ASP A 9 16.13 4.58 14.09
CA ASP A 9 16.08 6.00 13.73
C ASP A 9 15.61 6.19 12.28
N PHE A 10 16.10 5.36 11.35
CA PHE A 10 15.61 5.34 9.98
C PHE A 10 14.11 5.06 9.91
N LEU A 11 13.60 4.04 10.60
CA LEU A 11 12.17 3.72 10.60
C LEU A 11 11.33 4.85 11.20
N SER A 12 11.80 5.48 12.28
CA SER A 12 11.12 6.63 12.89
C SER A 12 10.95 7.78 11.89
N ASN A 13 12.04 8.12 11.18
CA ASN A 13 12.03 9.12 10.10
C ASN A 13 11.16 8.68 8.93
N TRP A 14 11.22 7.41 8.55
CA TRP A 14 10.44 6.85 7.45
C TRP A 14 8.94 7.02 7.69
N TYR A 15 8.44 6.66 8.88
CA TYR A 15 7.04 6.77 9.24
C TYR A 15 6.59 8.21 9.57
N ASN A 16 7.49 9.19 9.59
CA ASN A 16 7.14 10.63 9.65
C ASN A 16 6.79 11.22 8.28
N GLN A 17 6.96 10.48 7.18
CA GLN A 17 6.58 10.95 5.85
C GLN A 17 5.05 11.12 5.74
N ALA A 18 4.61 12.15 5.03
CA ALA A 18 3.20 12.50 4.86
C ALA A 18 2.33 11.36 4.33
N ILE A 19 2.89 10.46 3.50
CA ILE A 19 2.19 9.28 2.97
C ILE A 19 1.62 8.37 4.07
N PHE A 20 2.25 8.33 5.24
CA PHE A 20 1.79 7.49 6.35
C PHE A 20 0.71 8.15 7.21
N GLY A 21 0.37 9.42 6.94
CA GLY A 21 -0.72 10.15 7.58
C GLY A 21 -0.76 9.94 9.09
N TYR A 22 -1.87 9.37 9.57
CA TYR A 22 -2.15 9.16 10.99
C TYR A 22 -1.81 7.76 11.51
N ILE A 23 -1.04 6.94 10.77
CA ILE A 23 -0.76 5.55 11.16
C ILE A 23 -0.16 5.42 12.57
N LYS A 24 0.55 6.46 13.04
CA LYS A 24 1.15 6.53 14.38
C LYS A 24 0.14 6.51 15.51
N ASN A 25 -1.10 6.94 15.23
CA ASN A 25 -2.19 6.96 16.21
C ASN A 25 -2.87 5.58 16.34
N HIS A 26 -2.54 4.63 15.47
CA HIS A 26 -3.15 3.31 15.51
C HIS A 26 -2.69 2.55 16.78
N PRO A 27 -3.58 1.86 17.52
CA PRO A 27 -3.23 1.18 18.78
C PRO A 27 -2.14 0.12 18.65
N GLN A 28 -1.94 -0.42 17.45
CA GLN A 28 -0.92 -1.44 17.18
C GLN A 28 0.36 -0.87 16.52
N TYR A 29 0.52 0.45 16.47
CA TYR A 29 1.65 1.09 15.80
C TYR A 29 3.01 0.60 16.34
N GLU A 30 3.19 0.55 17.66
CA GLU A 30 4.43 0.08 18.28
C GLU A 30 4.74 -1.38 17.90
N LYS A 31 3.73 -2.26 17.94
CA LYS A 31 3.89 -3.65 17.51
C LYS A 31 4.24 -3.76 16.02
N MET A 32 3.68 -2.88 15.18
CA MET A 32 4.09 -2.80 13.77
C MET A 32 5.57 -2.42 13.65
N LEU A 33 6.04 -1.42 14.40
CA LEU A 33 7.45 -1.03 14.41
C LEU A 33 8.38 -2.15 14.90
N GLU A 34 8.02 -2.84 15.99
CA GLU A 34 8.77 -3.99 16.51
C GLU A 34 8.94 -5.09 15.45
N ASN A 35 7.90 -5.36 14.67
CA ASN A 35 7.95 -6.29 13.55
C ASN A 35 8.86 -5.79 12.42
N ARG A 36 8.77 -4.50 12.06
CA ARG A 36 9.62 -3.89 11.03
C ARG A 36 11.10 -3.89 11.42
N LEU A 37 11.40 -3.75 12.71
CA LEU A 37 12.76 -3.84 13.26
C LEU A 37 13.39 -5.24 13.13
N GLN A 38 12.59 -6.28 12.82
CA GLN A 38 13.12 -7.62 12.52
C GLN A 38 13.58 -7.76 11.06
N ASN A 39 13.28 -6.81 10.19
CA ASN A 39 13.76 -6.83 8.81
C ASN A 39 15.29 -6.66 8.76
N ASN A 40 15.91 -7.25 7.74
CA ASN A 40 17.33 -7.03 7.46
C ASN A 40 17.52 -5.71 6.67
N PRO A 41 18.21 -4.69 7.22
CA PRO A 41 18.39 -3.40 6.54
C PRO A 41 19.14 -3.51 5.20
N GLN A 42 20.08 -4.44 5.06
CA GLN A 42 20.83 -4.64 3.81
C GLN A 42 19.94 -5.17 2.69
N GLU A 43 18.97 -6.04 3.02
CA GLU A 43 18.02 -6.55 2.04
C GLU A 43 16.96 -5.51 1.67
N LEU A 44 16.58 -4.64 2.62
CA LEU A 44 15.72 -3.48 2.33
C LEU A 44 16.42 -2.47 1.41
N ASP A 45 17.72 -2.19 1.60
CA ASP A 45 18.50 -1.33 0.70
C ASP A 45 18.54 -1.89 -0.73
N LYS A 46 18.79 -3.20 -0.88
CA LYS A 46 18.71 -3.88 -2.18
C LYS A 46 17.32 -3.74 -2.80
N SER A 47 16.26 -4.04 -2.03
CA SER A 47 14.87 -3.92 -2.50
C SER A 47 14.58 -2.50 -3.01
N LEU A 48 14.99 -1.47 -2.28
CA LEU A 48 14.79 -0.09 -2.71
C LEU A 48 15.55 0.25 -4.01
N ARG A 49 16.81 -0.17 -4.12
CA ARG A 49 17.65 0.12 -5.30
C ARG A 49 17.19 -0.59 -6.57
N PHE A 50 16.66 -1.80 -6.45
CA PHE A 50 16.32 -2.63 -7.61
C PHE A 50 14.82 -2.69 -7.91
N MET A 51 13.96 -2.47 -6.89
CA MET A 51 12.50 -2.56 -7.01
C MET A 51 11.78 -1.27 -6.63
N GLY A 52 12.50 -0.22 -6.24
CA GLY A 52 11.92 1.09 -5.97
C GLY A 52 11.24 1.68 -7.22
N THR A 53 10.22 2.50 -7.00
CA THR A 53 9.41 3.08 -8.09
C THR A 53 10.22 3.93 -9.07
N GLY A 54 11.36 4.49 -8.67
CA GLY A 54 12.29 5.19 -9.57
C GLY A 54 13.05 4.29 -10.54
N CYS A 55 13.07 2.98 -10.30
CA CYS A 55 13.72 1.97 -11.16
C CYS A 55 12.71 1.12 -11.92
N GLN A 56 11.42 1.17 -11.56
CA GLN A 56 10.38 0.39 -12.22
C GLN A 56 10.07 0.97 -13.61
N PRO A 57 9.80 0.12 -14.61
CA PRO A 57 9.35 0.58 -15.92
C PRO A 57 7.98 1.26 -15.79
N ASN A 58 7.74 2.26 -16.63
CA ASN A 58 6.41 2.85 -16.74
C ASN A 58 5.44 1.85 -17.39
N LEU A 59 4.43 1.40 -16.65
CA LEU A 59 3.42 0.44 -17.11
C LEU A 59 2.07 1.08 -17.51
N TRP A 60 1.94 2.40 -17.45
CA TRP A 60 0.66 3.09 -17.75
C TRP A 60 0.12 2.76 -19.15
N SER A 61 0.98 2.69 -20.16
CA SER A 61 0.57 2.35 -21.53
C SER A 61 0.11 0.90 -21.70
N LYS A 62 0.38 0.02 -20.74
CA LYS A 62 -0.05 -1.39 -20.76
C LYS A 62 -1.40 -1.61 -20.08
N LEU A 63 -1.86 -0.68 -19.25
CA LEU A 63 -3.13 -0.78 -18.53
C LEU A 63 -4.35 -1.00 -19.46
N PRO A 64 -4.48 -0.32 -20.62
CA PRO A 64 -5.63 -0.54 -21.50
C PRO A 64 -5.71 -1.94 -22.11
N ALA A 65 -4.57 -2.63 -22.22
CA ALA A 65 -4.50 -3.97 -22.81
C ALA A 65 -4.69 -5.10 -21.77
N ASN A 66 -4.91 -4.75 -20.51
CA ASN A 66 -5.08 -5.74 -19.45
C ASN A 66 -6.43 -6.48 -19.59
N THR A 67 -6.38 -7.81 -19.52
CA THR A 67 -7.55 -8.70 -19.68
C THR A 67 -7.99 -9.37 -18.39
N ILE A 68 -7.32 -9.08 -17.27
CA ILE A 68 -7.60 -9.68 -15.96
C ILE A 68 -8.29 -8.65 -15.07
N SER A 69 -9.34 -9.03 -14.34
CA SER A 69 -9.99 -8.11 -13.38
C SER A 69 -9.00 -7.56 -12.35
N ILE A 70 -8.99 -6.24 -12.15
CA ILE A 70 -8.13 -5.57 -11.17
C ILE A 70 -9.01 -4.91 -10.10
N LEU A 71 -8.72 -5.17 -8.84
CA LEU A 71 -9.26 -4.39 -7.72
C LEU A 71 -8.23 -3.37 -7.27
N LEU A 72 -8.57 -2.09 -7.37
CA LEU A 72 -7.79 -0.96 -6.85
C LEU A 72 -8.41 -0.53 -5.52
N VAL A 73 -7.63 -0.52 -4.45
CA VAL A 73 -8.09 -0.12 -3.12
C VAL A 73 -7.23 1.03 -2.61
N ALA A 74 -7.85 2.14 -2.23
CA ALA A 74 -7.19 3.31 -1.64
C ALA A 74 -7.93 3.75 -0.36
N GLY A 75 -7.23 4.28 0.64
CA GLY A 75 -7.86 4.91 1.79
C GLY A 75 -8.23 6.35 1.47
N GLU A 76 -9.34 6.86 2.01
CA GLU A 76 -9.81 8.21 1.74
C GLU A 76 -8.79 9.31 2.09
N TYR A 77 -7.91 9.08 3.07
CA TYR A 77 -6.89 10.04 3.49
C TYR A 77 -5.62 10.00 2.64
N ASP A 78 -5.49 9.05 1.70
CA ASP A 78 -4.35 8.94 0.79
C ASP A 78 -4.69 9.56 -0.57
N GLU A 79 -4.81 10.90 -0.60
CA GLU A 79 -5.21 11.67 -1.78
C GLU A 79 -4.39 11.34 -3.03
N LYS A 80 -3.09 11.11 -2.85
CA LYS A 80 -2.18 10.74 -3.94
C LYS A 80 -2.61 9.43 -4.59
N PHE A 81 -2.84 8.38 -3.81
CA PHE A 81 -3.20 7.07 -4.36
C PHE A 81 -4.67 6.95 -4.72
N VAL A 82 -5.56 7.74 -4.10
CA VAL A 82 -6.92 7.95 -4.60
C VAL A 82 -6.87 8.51 -6.02
N TYR A 83 -6.08 9.57 -6.25
CA TYR A 83 -5.89 10.14 -7.59
C TYR A 83 -5.28 9.12 -8.56
N VAL A 84 -4.15 8.49 -8.22
CA VAL A 84 -3.49 7.50 -9.09
C VAL A 84 -4.44 6.36 -9.46
N ASN A 85 -5.15 5.78 -8.48
CA ASN A 85 -6.07 4.69 -8.76
C ASN A 85 -7.29 5.14 -9.58
N THR A 86 -7.74 6.39 -9.41
CA THR A 86 -8.80 6.97 -10.25
C THR A 86 -8.34 7.10 -11.70
N GLU A 87 -7.13 7.60 -11.94
CA GLU A 87 -6.57 7.67 -13.29
C GLU A 87 -6.34 6.28 -13.89
N MET A 88 -5.90 5.30 -13.11
CA MET A 88 -5.79 3.90 -13.57
C MET A 88 -7.16 3.32 -13.96
N ALA A 89 -8.20 3.55 -13.17
CA ALA A 89 -9.56 3.06 -13.44
C ALA A 89 -10.17 3.70 -14.71
N LYS A 90 -9.79 4.93 -15.06
CA LYS A 90 -10.22 5.56 -16.33
C LYS A 90 -9.67 4.87 -17.57
N VAL A 91 -8.48 4.29 -17.49
CA VAL A 91 -7.78 3.71 -18.66
C VAL A 91 -7.82 2.18 -18.72
N CYS A 92 -8.09 1.51 -17.60
CA CYS A 92 -8.23 0.05 -17.53
C CYS A 92 -9.69 -0.34 -17.28
N GLN A 93 -10.38 -0.79 -18.33
CA GLN A 93 -11.81 -1.12 -18.27
C GLN A 93 -12.18 -2.20 -17.24
N LEU A 94 -11.24 -3.11 -16.94
CA LEU A 94 -11.41 -4.18 -15.96
C LEU A 94 -10.97 -3.80 -14.55
N ALA A 95 -10.60 -2.54 -14.31
CA ALA A 95 -10.25 -2.05 -12.98
C ALA A 95 -11.50 -1.55 -12.23
N GLN A 96 -11.65 -2.01 -11.00
CA GLN A 96 -12.67 -1.55 -10.06
C GLN A 96 -11.98 -0.80 -8.92
N LEU A 97 -12.34 0.47 -8.71
CA LEU A 97 -11.82 1.27 -7.60
C LEU A 97 -12.75 1.20 -6.39
N LYS A 98 -12.17 0.94 -5.21
CA LYS A 98 -12.80 1.06 -3.90
C LYS A 98 -11.99 2.03 -3.04
N ILE A 99 -12.65 3.09 -2.58
CA ILE A 99 -12.10 4.03 -1.61
C ILE A 99 -12.62 3.60 -0.23
N VAL A 100 -11.74 3.48 0.74
CA VAL A 100 -12.06 3.01 2.10
C VAL A 100 -12.09 4.20 3.04
N ASP A 101 -13.26 4.42 3.63
CA ASP A 101 -13.48 5.46 4.64
C ASP A 101 -12.63 5.21 5.89
N ASN A 102 -12.23 6.30 6.53
CA ASN A 102 -11.44 6.36 7.75
C ASN A 102 -10.12 5.56 7.67
N ALA A 103 -9.45 5.59 6.51
CA ALA A 103 -8.17 4.92 6.28
C ALA A 103 -7.22 5.77 5.42
N GLY A 104 -5.92 5.63 5.66
CA GLY A 104 -4.87 6.20 4.83
C GLY A 104 -4.21 5.15 3.94
N HIS A 105 -2.88 5.21 3.86
CA HIS A 105 -2.08 4.40 2.94
C HIS A 105 -2.09 2.89 3.29
N ASN A 106 -2.10 2.55 4.59
CA ASN A 106 -1.97 1.16 5.05
C ASN A 106 -3.32 0.60 5.47
N ILE A 107 -4.29 0.60 4.54
CA ILE A 107 -5.70 0.23 4.76
C ILE A 107 -5.85 -1.11 5.49
N HIS A 108 -5.07 -2.13 5.11
CA HIS A 108 -5.11 -3.46 5.71
C HIS A 108 -4.67 -3.50 7.18
N PHE A 109 -3.99 -2.45 7.65
CA PHE A 109 -3.61 -2.25 9.04
C PHE A 109 -4.56 -1.27 9.75
N GLU A 110 -4.96 -0.18 9.08
CA GLU A 110 -5.79 0.88 9.65
C GLU A 110 -7.29 0.50 9.74
N ASN A 111 -7.80 -0.28 8.79
CA ASN A 111 -9.18 -0.76 8.75
C ASN A 111 -9.26 -2.19 8.17
N THR A 112 -8.73 -3.14 8.93
CA THR A 112 -8.61 -4.55 8.53
C THR A 112 -9.95 -5.16 8.10
N LEU A 113 -11.04 -4.87 8.81
CA LEU A 113 -12.35 -5.45 8.51
C LEU A 113 -12.89 -4.97 7.16
N ALA A 114 -12.83 -3.67 6.89
CA ALA A 114 -13.26 -3.12 5.60
C ALA A 114 -12.40 -3.67 4.46
N PHE A 115 -11.08 -3.72 4.64
CA PHE A 115 -10.16 -4.29 3.65
C PHE A 115 -10.50 -5.75 3.31
N VAL A 116 -10.70 -6.59 4.33
CA VAL A 116 -11.05 -8.02 4.14
C VAL A 116 -12.41 -8.18 3.47
N GLN A 117 -13.40 -7.36 3.83
CA GLN A 117 -14.73 -7.44 3.21
C GLN A 117 -14.66 -7.10 1.71
N ILE A 118 -13.94 -6.03 1.34
CA ILE A 118 -13.73 -5.63 -0.06
C ILE A 118 -13.08 -6.76 -0.87
N LEU A 119 -12.08 -7.45 -0.30
CA LEU A 119 -11.45 -8.58 -0.98
C LEU A 119 -12.42 -9.75 -1.18
N ARG A 120 -13.24 -10.08 -0.16
CA ARG A 120 -14.24 -11.15 -0.27
C ARG A 120 -15.25 -10.86 -1.37
N ASP A 121 -15.76 -9.63 -1.42
CA ASP A 121 -16.74 -9.23 -2.42
C ASP A 121 -16.15 -9.30 -3.84
N PHE A 122 -14.89 -8.90 -4.00
CA PHE A 122 -14.18 -9.00 -5.28
C PHE A 122 -13.98 -10.46 -5.72
N PHE A 123 -13.54 -11.36 -4.83
CA PHE A 123 -13.33 -12.77 -5.18
C PHE A 123 -14.64 -13.52 -5.43
N ASN A 124 -15.70 -13.21 -4.68
CA ASN A 124 -17.02 -13.83 -4.86
C ASN A 124 -17.72 -13.36 -6.14
N SER A 125 -17.47 -12.13 -6.60
CA SER A 125 -18.02 -11.62 -7.86
C SER A 125 -17.21 -12.05 -9.10
N SER A 126 -15.95 -12.43 -8.92
CA SER A 126 -15.04 -12.84 -10.00
C SER A 126 -15.09 -14.36 -10.32
N ASN A 127 -15.80 -15.14 -9.51
CA ASN A 127 -16.11 -16.56 -9.74
C ASN A 127 -17.62 -16.77 -9.63
N PRO A 128 -18.40 -16.77 -10.73
CA PRO A 128 -19.70 -17.41 -10.69
C PRO A 128 -19.44 -18.90 -10.49
N LEU A 129 -19.83 -19.43 -9.33
CA LEU A 129 -20.01 -20.88 -9.16
C LEU A 129 -21.01 -21.41 -10.18
#